data_AF-A0A8S8XYH0-F1
#
_entry.id   AF-A0A8S8XYH0-F1
#
_cell.length_a   1.000
_cell.length_b   1.000
_cell.length_c   1.000
_cell.angle_alpha   90.00
_cell.angle_beta   90.00
_cell.angle_gamma   90.00
#
_symmetry.space_group_name_H-M   'P 1'
#
loop_
_entity.id
_entity.type
_entity.pdbx_description
1 polymer ?
#
loop_
_entity_poly.entity_id
_entity_poly.type
_entity_poly.pdbx_seq_one_letter_code
_entity_poly.pdbx_strand_id
1 'polypeptide(L)' 'MKDGSDAVADWPILNALLNTASGASWVSFHHGGGVGMGYSLHSGMVVVADGTKEASERLARVLTTDPEPEL' A
#
# COMPACT_ATOMS: atom_id res chain seq x y z
N MET A 1 -13.65 -12.03 6.59
CA MET A 1 -13.87 -10.86 7.47
C MET A 1 -15.15 -11.09 8.27
N LYS A 2 -15.27 -10.58 9.51
CA LYS A 2 -16.47 -10.83 10.34
C LYS A 2 -17.77 -10.30 9.72
N ASP A 3 -17.66 -9.28 8.88
CA ASP A 3 -18.75 -8.61 8.16
C ASP A 3 -19.02 -9.20 6.76
N GLY A 4 -18.29 -10.24 6.35
CA GLY A 4 -18.43 -10.87 5.03
C GLY A 4 -17.75 -10.10 3.88
N SER A 5 -16.93 -9.09 4.16
CA SER A 5 -16.20 -8.31 3.15
C SER A 5 -14.98 -9.02 2.52
N ASP A 6 -14.88 -10.34 2.68
CA ASP A 6 -13.73 -11.18 2.29
C ASP A 6 -13.22 -10.95 0.87
N ALA A 7 -14.11 -10.69 -0.08
CA ALA A 7 -13.77 -10.53 -1.50
C ALA A 7 -13.69 -9.06 -1.97
N VAL A 8 -13.83 -8.09 -1.06
CA VAL A 8 -13.74 -6.66 -1.40
C VAL A 8 -12.29 -6.31 -1.72
N ALA A 9 -12.04 -5.88 -2.96
CA ALA A 9 -10.70 -5.59 -3.48
C ALA A 9 -10.36 -4.09 -3.55
N ASP A 10 -11.26 -3.22 -3.08
CA ASP A 10 -11.02 -1.77 -3.09
C ASP A 10 -9.83 -1.39 -2.21
N TRP A 11 -9.64 -2.06 -1.07
CA TRP A 11 -8.59 -1.76 -0.09
C TRP A 11 -7.16 -1.82 -0.66
N PRO A 12 -6.69 -2.93 -1.29
CA PRO A 12 -5.34 -2.95 -1.88
C PRO A 12 -5.18 -1.98 -3.05
N ILE A 13 -6.25 -1.66 -3.78
CA ILE A 13 -6.21 -0.64 -4.85
C ILE A 13 -6.01 0.74 -4.22
N LEU A 14 -6.77 1.08 -3.18
CA LEU A 14 -6.65 2.33 -2.45
C LEU A 14 -5.29 2.46 -1.76
N ASN A 15 -4.75 1.38 -1.18
CA ASN A 15 -3.40 1.39 -0.61
C ASN A 15 -2.35 1.76 -1.67
N ALA A 16 -2.41 1.17 -2.88
CA ALA A 16 -1.49 1.53 -3.97
C ALA A 16 -1.63 3.01 -4.38
N LEU A 17 -2.87 3.50 -4.53
CA LEU A 17 -3.13 4.90 -4.90
C LEU A 17 -2.66 5.87 -3.81
N LEU A 18 -2.91 5.56 -2.54
CA LEU A 18 -2.56 6.40 -1.40
C LEU A 18 -1.04 6.44 -1.18
N ASN A 19 -0.34 5.30 -1.34
CA ASN A 19 1.12 5.27 -1.27
C ASN A 19 1.77 6.03 -2.41
N THR A 20 1.18 5.98 -3.61
CA THR A 20 1.61 6.79 -4.76
C THR A 20 1.46 8.28 -4.45
N ALA A 21 0.29 8.69 -3.93
CA ALA A 21 0.03 10.08 -3.56
C ALA A 21 0.92 10.56 -2.39
N SER A 22 1.26 9.67 -1.46
CA SER A 22 2.06 9.99 -0.27
C SER A 22 3.56 10.15 -0.58
N GLY A 23 4.01 9.59 -1.71
CA GLY A 23 5.37 9.77 -2.23
C GLY A 23 6.29 8.58 -2.00
N ALA A 24 5.76 7.36 -2.05
CA ALA A 24 6.59 6.16 -2.11
C ALA A 24 7.55 6.23 -3.32
N SER A 25 8.74 5.64 -3.19
CA SER A 25 9.74 5.61 -4.26
C SER A 25 9.33 4.68 -5.39
N TRP A 26 8.67 3.57 -5.07
CA TRP A 26 7.91 2.79 -6.04
C TRP A 26 6.73 2.09 -5.37
N VAL A 27 5.70 1.86 -6.18
CA VAL A 27 4.47 1.18 -5.78
C VAL A 27 4.21 0.07 -6.79
N SER A 28 3.73 -1.07 -6.31
CA SER A 28 3.31 -2.20 -7.12
C SER A 28 1.88 -2.62 -6.79
N PHE A 29 1.18 -3.15 -7.78
CA PHE A 29 -0.14 -3.77 -7.62
C PHE A 29 -0.17 -5.07 -8.39
N HIS A 30 -0.43 -6.16 -7.69
CA HIS A 30 -0.24 -7.52 -8.19
C HIS A 30 -1.51 -8.34 -8.03
N HIS A 31 -1.66 -9.32 -8.91
CA HIS A 31 -2.75 -10.30 -8.89
C HIS A 31 -2.20 -11.70 -8.59
N GLY A 32 -2.88 -12.44 -7.73
CA GLY A 32 -2.69 -13.87 -7.49
C GLY A 32 -1.41 -14.26 -6.74
N GLY A 33 -0.73 -13.32 -6.09
CA GLY A 33 0.41 -13.65 -5.24
C GLY A 33 0.00 -14.55 -4.07
N GLY A 34 0.84 -15.56 -3.78
CA GLY A 34 0.61 -16.56 -2.72
C GLY A 34 -0.41 -17.64 -3.10
N VAL A 35 -1.63 -17.25 -3.48
CA VAL A 35 -2.79 -18.15 -3.62
C VAL A 35 -3.19 -18.45 -5.07
N GLY A 36 -2.49 -17.91 -6.06
CA GLY A 36 -2.71 -18.19 -7.47
C GLY A 36 -3.74 -17.29 -8.15
N MET A 37 -3.86 -17.44 -9.46
CA MET A 37 -4.70 -16.60 -10.31
C MET A 37 -6.18 -16.67 -9.89
N GLY A 38 -6.80 -15.52 -9.71
CA GLY A 38 -8.22 -15.37 -9.37
C GLY A 38 -8.51 -15.26 -7.87
N TYR A 39 -7.50 -15.39 -7.01
CA TYR A 39 -7.71 -15.56 -5.56
C TYR A 39 -7.14 -14.45 -4.67
N SER A 40 -6.33 -13.53 -5.20
CA SER A 40 -5.84 -12.38 -4.41
C SER A 40 -5.56 -11.15 -5.27
N LEU A 41 -5.78 -9.99 -4.67
CA LEU A 41 -5.33 -8.68 -5.15
C LEU A 41 -4.59 -8.03 -4.00
N HIS A 42 -3.39 -7.50 -4.26
CA HIS A 42 -2.55 -6.88 -3.23
C HIS A 42 -1.63 -5.83 -3.82
N SER A 43 -1.18 -4.92 -2.96
CA SER A 43 -0.25 -3.85 -3.27
C SER A 43 1.02 -3.98 -2.45
N GLY A 44 2.10 -3.39 -2.96
CA GLY A 44 3.33 -3.19 -2.22
C GLY A 44 3.84 -1.77 -2.43
N MET A 45 4.57 -1.24 -1.46
CA MET A 45 5.24 0.04 -1.58
C MET A 45 6.67 -0.08 -1.04
N VAL A 46 7.56 0.77 -1.56
CA VAL A 46 8.86 1.03 -0.93
C VAL A 46 9.16 2.52 -1.00
N VAL A 47 9.76 3.04 0.05
CA VAL A 47 10.24 4.42 0.14
C VAL A 47 11.72 4.43 0.54
N VAL A 48 12.53 5.21 -0.18
CA VAL A 48 13.98 5.30 0.05
C VAL A 48 14.30 6.39 1.06
N ALA A 49 15.09 6.03 2.07
CA ALA A 49 15.68 6.96 3.04
C ALA A 49 17.11 7.34 2.60
N ASP A 50 17.24 8.34 1.73
CA ASP A 50 18.55 8.79 1.18
C ASP A 50 19.23 9.90 2.00
N GLY A 51 18.62 10.32 3.11
CA GLY A 51 19.14 11.38 3.99
C GLY A 51 18.73 12.81 3.59
N THR A 52 17.97 12.99 2.51
CA THR A 52 17.45 14.30 2.09
C THR A 52 16.27 14.74 2.95
N LYS A 53 16.02 16.05 3.01
CA LYS A 53 14.84 16.62 3.67
C LYS A 53 13.55 16.15 2.98
N GLU A 54 13.59 16.07 1.65
CA GLU A 54 12.49 15.62 0.81
C GLU A 54 12.16 14.14 1.08
N ALA A 55 13.17 13.28 1.32
CA ALA A 55 12.94 11.90 1.75
C ALA A 55 12.32 11.83 3.15
N SER A 56 12.76 12.67 4.09
CA SER A 56 12.17 12.73 5.43
C SER A 56 10.67 13.07 5.38
N GLU A 57 10.25 14.01 4.53
CA GLU A 57 8.84 14.36 4.35
C GLU A 57 8.02 13.23 3.70
N ARG A 58 8.58 12.55 2.70
CA ARG A 58 7.95 11.37 2.06
C ARG A 58 7.79 10.22 3.06
N LEU A 59 8.84 9.91 3.81
CA LEU A 59 8.83 8.86 4.85
C LEU A 59 7.75 9.13 5.89
N ALA A 60 7.64 10.36 6.38
CA ALA A 60 6.64 10.73 7.38
C ALA A 60 5.21 10.47 6.88
N ARG A 61 4.92 10.80 5.61
CA ARG A 61 3.58 10.55 5.02
C ARG A 61 3.35 9.07 4.75
N VAL A 62 4.22 8.44 3.96
CA VAL A 62 4.06 7.05 3.50
C VAL A 62 4.00 6.08 4.66
N LEU A 63 4.87 6.22 5.67
CA LEU A 63 4.86 5.34 6.85
C LEU A 63 3.72 5.64 7.84
N THR A 64 2.96 6.71 7.61
CA THR A 64 1.69 6.96 8.31
C THR A 64 0.52 6.36 7.53
N THR A 65 0.53 6.45 6.20
CA THR A 65 -0.60 6.01 5.36
C THR A 65 -0.60 4.52 5.05
N ASP A 66 0.56 3.90 4.88
CA ASP A 66 0.67 2.48 4.49
C ASP A 66 0.14 1.48 5.53
N PRO A 67 0.45 1.60 6.84
CA PRO A 67 -0.06 0.63 7.82
C PRO A 67 -1.57 0.65 8.03
N GLU A 68 -2.30 1.61 7.42
CA GLU A 68 -3.66 2.05 7.77
C GLU A 68 -3.80 2.42 9.28
N PRO A 69 -4.42 3.56 9.65
CA PRO A 69 -4.71 3.77 11.05
C PRO A 69 -5.67 2.69 11.54
N GLU A 70 -5.36 2.06 12.68
CA GLU A 70 -6.34 1.30 13.46
C GLU A 70 -7.53 2.23 13.77
N LEU A 71 -8.63 2.09 13.04
CA LEU A 71 -9.96 2.56 13.43
C LEU A 71 -10.78 1.37 13.92
#